data_AF-A0A2A6D2U5-F1
#
_entry.id   AF-A0A2A6D2U5-F1
#
_cell.length_a   1.000
_cell.length_b   1.000
_cell.length_c   1.000
_cell.angle_alpha   90.00
_cell.angle_beta   90.00
_cell.angle_gamma   90.00
#
_symmetry.space_group_name_H-M   'P 1'
#
loop_
_entity.id
_entity.type
_entity.pdbx_description
1 polymer ?
#
loop_
_entity_poly.entity_id
_entity_poly.type
_entity_poly.pdbx_seq_one_letter_code
_entity_poly.pdbx_strand_id
1 'polypeptide(L)'
;VVYVTGGAASKLSKIRVVRKNIARSDRDQSDGQRAVLCVALSPSTRLPSRFTPYFQPKKCLPTDIRYKKTRAMRRALTKHDASIMSAKQLAIT
;
A
#
# COMPACT_ATOMS: atom_id res chain seq x y z
N VAL A 1 32.77 -13.99 -3.80
CA VAL A 1 33.93 -14.62 -4.48
C VAL A 1 34.76 -13.60 -5.25
N VAL A 2 34.26 -13.02 -6.37
CA VAL A 2 35.05 -12.13 -7.25
C VAL A 2 35.70 -10.91 -6.57
N TYR A 3 35.01 -10.26 -5.63
CA TYR A 3 35.57 -9.12 -4.88
C TYR A 3 36.72 -9.53 -3.97
N VAL A 4 36.61 -10.70 -3.33
CA VAL A 4 37.59 -11.20 -2.36
C VAL A 4 38.86 -11.69 -3.06
N THR A 5 38.74 -12.21 -4.27
CA THR A 5 39.88 -12.72 -5.06
C THR A 5 40.54 -11.64 -5.94
N GLY A 6 40.24 -10.35 -5.72
CA GLY A 6 40.85 -9.25 -6.49
C GLY A 6 40.47 -9.21 -7.98
N GLY A 7 39.23 -9.58 -8.32
CA GLY A 7 38.79 -9.64 -9.72
C GLY A 7 38.77 -8.28 -10.45
N ALA A 8 38.77 -8.34 -11.79
CA ALA A 8 38.81 -7.16 -12.65
C ALA A 8 37.78 -6.06 -12.30
N ALA A 9 38.19 -4.79 -12.41
CA ALA A 9 37.38 -3.62 -12.04
C ALA A 9 36.00 -3.59 -12.74
N SER A 10 35.90 -4.03 -13.99
CA SER A 10 34.64 -4.13 -14.73
C SER A 10 33.62 -5.07 -14.08
N LYS A 11 34.08 -6.17 -13.47
CA LYS A 11 33.23 -7.11 -12.73
C LYS A 11 32.79 -6.53 -11.39
N LEU A 12 33.64 -5.75 -10.72
CA LEU A 12 33.30 -5.05 -9.48
C LEU A 12 32.23 -3.98 -9.71
N SER A 13 32.35 -3.18 -10.77
CA SER A 13 31.35 -2.18 -11.15
C SER A 13 29.98 -2.80 -11.49
N LYS A 14 29.96 -4.00 -12.10
CA LYS A 14 28.72 -4.74 -12.38
C LYS A 14 27.96 -5.17 -11.12
N ILE A 15 28.64 -5.38 -9.99
CA ILE A 15 27.97 -5.80 -8.73
C ILE A 15 26.93 -4.76 -8.30
N ARG A 16 27.24 -3.46 -8.35
CA ARG A 16 26.30 -2.39 -7.99
C ARG A 16 25.06 -2.39 -8.90
N VAL A 17 25.28 -2.59 -10.20
CA VAL A 17 24.21 -2.61 -11.21
C VAL A 17 23.29 -3.80 -10.97
N VAL A 18 23.85 -5.00 -10.80
CA VAL A 18 23.09 -6.22 -10.55
C VAL A 18 22.29 -6.12 -9.25
N ARG A 19 22.86 -5.61 -8.15
CA ARG A 19 22.14 -5.41 -6.88
C ARG A 19 20.94 -4.48 -7.04
N LYS A 20 21.09 -3.39 -7.81
CA LYS A 20 19.98 -2.47 -8.11
C LYS A 20 18.93 -3.11 -9.02
N ASN A 21 19.33 -3.96 -9.95
CA ASN A 21 18.40 -4.66 -10.84
C ASN A 21 17.57 -5.71 -10.08
N ILE A 22 18.19 -6.49 -9.19
CA ILE A 22 17.49 -7.42 -8.30
C ILE A 22 16.48 -6.66 -7.44
N ALA A 23 16.91 -5.58 -6.78
CA ALA A 23 16.01 -4.76 -5.97
C ALA A 23 14.85 -4.13 -6.77
N ARG A 24 15.03 -3.87 -8.07
CA ARG A 24 13.96 -3.41 -8.97
C ARG A 24 12.99 -4.54 -9.29
N SER A 25 13.48 -5.71 -9.69
CA SER A 25 12.66 -6.89 -10.00
C SER A 25 11.82 -7.35 -8.80
N ASP A 26 12.42 -7.37 -7.61
CA ASP A 26 11.72 -7.75 -6.37
C ASP A 26 10.63 -6.72 -6.03
N ARG A 27 10.93 -5.41 -6.24
CA ARG A 27 9.92 -4.37 -6.10
C ARG A 27 8.79 -4.55 -7.09
N ASP A 28 9.07 -4.77 -8.37
CA ASP A 28 8.04 -4.94 -9.40
C ASP A 28 7.11 -6.14 -9.09
N GLN A 29 7.66 -7.25 -8.58
CA GLN A 29 6.86 -8.39 -8.13
C GLN A 29 6.02 -8.06 -6.89
N SER A 30 6.61 -7.39 -5.90
CA SER A 30 5.92 -7.04 -4.65
C SER A 30 4.90 -5.91 -4.82
N ASP A 31 5.18 -4.91 -5.64
CA ASP A 31 4.30 -3.81 -6.03
C ASP A 31 3.16 -4.37 -6.88
N GLY A 32 3.44 -5.34 -7.75
CA GLY A 32 2.44 -6.15 -8.41
C GLY A 32 1.47 -6.80 -7.43
N GLN A 33 1.98 -7.54 -6.44
CA GLN A 33 1.19 -8.20 -5.39
C GLN A 33 0.42 -7.22 -4.47
N ARG A 34 1.04 -6.09 -4.10
CA ARG A 34 0.46 -5.05 -3.23
C ARG A 34 -0.58 -4.20 -3.95
N ALA A 35 -0.41 -3.93 -5.24
CA ALA A 35 -1.40 -3.25 -6.07
C ALA A 35 -2.69 -4.05 -6.17
N VAL A 36 -2.61 -5.39 -6.23
CA VAL A 36 -3.78 -6.28 -6.14
C VAL A 36 -4.53 -6.09 -4.82
N LEU A 37 -3.80 -5.81 -3.74
CA LEU A 37 -4.30 -5.78 -2.37
C LEU A 37 -4.87 -4.40 -1.94
N CYS A 38 -4.30 -3.30 -2.48
CA CYS A 38 -4.67 -1.92 -2.15
C CYS A 38 -6.05 -1.49 -2.71
N VAL A 39 -6.61 -2.26 -3.65
CA VAL A 39 -7.86 -1.95 -4.36
C VAL A 39 -9.12 -2.26 -3.56
N ALA A 40 -9.00 -2.98 -2.44
CA ALA A 40 -10.11 -3.19 -1.52
C ALA A 40 -10.53 -1.92 -0.73
N LEU A 41 -9.84 -0.78 -0.90
CA LEU A 41 -9.96 0.41 -0.04
C LEU A 41 -10.43 1.69 -0.73
N SER A 42 -10.52 1.73 -2.08
CA SER A 42 -10.73 2.96 -2.85
C SER A 42 -11.70 2.76 -4.02
N PRO A 43 -12.75 3.60 -4.20
CA PRO A 43 -13.65 3.52 -5.37
C PRO A 43 -13.04 4.02 -6.70
N SER A 44 -11.83 4.60 -6.70
CA SER A 44 -11.35 5.45 -7.80
C SER A 44 -10.00 5.04 -8.43
N THR A 45 -9.39 3.93 -8.01
CA THR A 45 -8.14 3.45 -8.63
C THR A 45 -8.46 2.39 -9.69
N ARG A 46 -8.42 2.78 -10.97
CA ARG A 46 -8.51 1.85 -12.11
C ARG A 46 -7.32 0.88 -12.09
N LEU A 47 -7.59 -0.40 -11.87
CA LEU A 47 -6.62 -1.47 -12.05
C LEU A 47 -6.37 -1.72 -13.55
N PRO A 48 -5.16 -2.17 -13.94
CA PRO A 48 -5.00 -2.98 -15.14
C PRO A 48 -5.86 -4.25 -14.99
N SER A 49 -6.55 -4.64 -16.07
CA SER A 49 -7.63 -5.65 -16.15
C SER A 49 -7.35 -7.06 -15.58
N ARG A 50 -6.13 -7.33 -15.13
CA ARG A 50 -5.66 -8.66 -14.69
C ARG A 50 -5.94 -8.99 -13.22
N PHE A 51 -6.21 -7.99 -12.38
CA PHE A 51 -6.27 -8.14 -10.91
C PHE A 51 -7.64 -7.83 -10.30
N THR A 52 -8.60 -7.44 -11.12
CA THR A 52 -9.96 -7.06 -10.74
C THR A 52 -10.86 -8.17 -10.17
N PRO A 53 -10.72 -9.48 -10.48
CA PRO A 53 -11.71 -10.47 -10.04
C PRO A 53 -11.50 -11.00 -8.61
N TYR A 54 -10.32 -10.82 -7.99
CA TYR A 54 -9.99 -11.47 -6.71
C TYR A 54 -10.31 -10.65 -5.44
N PHE A 55 -10.68 -9.37 -5.59
CA PHE A 55 -10.77 -8.45 -4.45
C PHE A 55 -12.15 -7.82 -4.33
N GLN A 56 -13.09 -8.59 -3.79
CA GLN A 56 -14.34 -8.04 -3.26
C GLN A 56 -14.06 -7.16 -2.04
N PRO A 57 -14.78 -6.04 -1.86
CA PRO A 57 -14.58 -5.16 -0.71
C PRO A 57 -14.95 -5.89 0.59
N LYS A 58 -13.95 -6.15 1.44
CA LYS A 58 -14.13 -6.78 2.75
C LYS A 58 -14.24 -5.68 3.83
N LYS A 59 -15.20 -5.83 4.75
CA LYS A 59 -15.35 -4.91 5.91
C LYS A 59 -14.10 -4.87 6.79
N CYS A 60 -13.44 -6.02 6.97
CA CYS A 60 -12.24 -6.16 7.78
C CYS A 60 -11.02 -6.44 6.90
N LEU A 61 -10.05 -5.52 6.90
CA LEU A 61 -8.82 -5.63 6.13
C LEU A 61 -7.61 -5.96 7.03
N PRO A 62 -6.62 -6.71 6.52
CA PRO A 62 -5.32 -6.88 7.17
C PRO A 62 -4.64 -5.55 7.51
N THR A 63 -3.84 -5.52 8.58
CA THR A 63 -3.21 -4.30 9.13
C THR A 63 -2.25 -3.60 8.18
N ASP A 64 -1.60 -4.34 7.28
CA ASP A 64 -0.58 -3.80 6.37
C ASP A 64 -1.16 -2.96 5.24
N ILE A 65 -2.44 -3.17 4.94
CA ILE A 65 -3.16 -2.57 3.82
C ILE A 65 -3.94 -1.35 4.29
N ARG A 66 -4.30 -1.29 5.57
CA ARG A 66 -5.04 -0.17 6.16
C ARG A 66 -4.28 1.14 5.96
N TYR A 67 -5.02 2.21 5.71
CA TYR A 67 -4.47 3.56 5.64
C TYR A 67 -3.58 3.89 6.84
N LYS A 68 -2.36 4.39 6.56
CA LYS A 68 -1.43 4.87 7.57
C LYS A 68 -1.86 6.27 8.01
N LYS A 69 -2.51 6.35 9.17
CA LYS A 69 -2.89 7.60 9.86
C LYS A 69 -2.33 7.56 11.28
N THR A 70 -2.29 8.72 11.94
CA THR A 70 -1.92 8.78 13.35
C THR A 70 -2.93 7.99 14.21
N ARG A 71 -2.49 7.48 15.36
CA ARG A 71 -3.35 6.72 16.28
C ARG A 71 -4.55 7.55 16.73
N ALA A 72 -4.35 8.84 17.00
CA ALA A 72 -5.42 9.77 17.38
C ALA A 72 -6.50 9.85 16.29
N MET A 73 -6.10 10.06 15.02
CA MET A 73 -7.05 10.11 13.90
C MET A 73 -7.80 8.79 13.68
N ARG A 74 -7.16 7.64 13.94
CA ARG A 74 -7.83 6.33 13.83
C ARG A 74 -8.85 6.06 14.93
N ARG A 75 -8.77 6.76 16.06
CA ARG A 75 -9.65 6.60 17.22
C ARG A 75 -10.73 7.68 17.30
N ALA A 76 -10.60 8.75 16.51
CA ALA A 76 -11.61 9.80 16.40
C ALA A 76 -12.92 9.28 15.77
N LEU A 77 -14.02 9.98 16.06
CA LEU A 77 -15.33 9.72 15.47
C LEU A 77 -15.31 9.91 13.95
N THR A 78 -16.20 9.21 13.24
CA THR A 78 -16.41 9.49 11.82
C THR A 78 -17.11 10.84 11.65
N LYS A 79 -16.96 11.47 10.48
CA LYS A 79 -17.62 12.76 10.19
C LYS A 79 -19.15 12.67 10.32
N HIS A 80 -19.71 11.53 9.89
CA HIS A 80 -21.13 11.24 10.04
C HIS A 80 -21.51 11.22 11.52
N ASP A 81 -20.81 10.43 12.34
CA ASP A 81 -21.15 10.27 13.76
C ASP A 81 -20.98 11.60 14.53
N ALA A 82 -19.99 12.41 14.18
CA ALA A 82 -19.79 13.73 14.75
C ALA A 82 -20.89 14.74 14.35
N SER A 83 -21.58 14.51 13.23
CA SER A 83 -22.68 15.35 12.75
C SER A 83 -24.07 14.90 13.24
N ILE A 84 -24.18 13.74 13.89
CA ILE A 84 -25.46 13.25 14.42
C ILE A 84 -25.92 14.20 15.54
N MET A 85 -27.05 14.86 15.32
CA MET A 85 -27.72 15.72 16.30
C MET A 85 -28.97 15.04 16.84
N SER A 86 -29.32 15.33 18.10
CA SER A 86 -30.57 14.84 18.68
C SER A 86 -31.79 15.49 18.01
N ALA A 87 -32.93 14.81 17.99
CA ALA A 87 -34.17 15.36 17.44
C ALA A 87 -34.55 16.72 18.06
N LYS A 88 -34.27 16.89 19.35
CA LYS A 88 -34.47 18.16 20.06
C LYS A 88 -33.55 19.27 19.54
N GLN A 89 -32.27 18.96 19.30
CA GLN A 89 -31.33 19.95 18.74
C GLN A 89 -31.71 20.32 17.31
N LEU A 90 -32.07 19.35 16.47
CA LEU A 90 -32.53 19.59 15.09
C LEU A 90 -33.78 20.46 15.01
N ALA A 91 -34.67 20.40 16.01
CA ALA A 91 -35.87 21.23 16.06
C ALA A 91 -35.59 22.67 16.54
N ILE A 92 -34.43 22.93 17.13
CA ILE A 92 -34.04 24.22 17.71
C ILE A 92 -33.10 25.00 16.79
N THR A 93 -32.18 24.31 16.12
CA THR A 93 -31.37 24.88 15.01
C THR A 93 -32.22 25.11 13.77
#